data_AF-A0A524A6U7-F1
#
_entry.id   AF-A0A524A6U7-F1
#
_cell.length_a   1.000
_cell.length_b   1.000
_cell.length_c   1.000
_cell.angle_alpha   90.00
_cell.angle_beta   90.00
_cell.angle_gamma   90.00
#
_symmetry.space_group_name_H-M   'P 1'
#
loop_
_entity.id
_entity.type
_entity.pdbx_description
1 polymer ?
#
loop_
_entity_poly.entity_id
_entity_poly.type
_entity_poly.pdbx_seq_one_letter_code
_entity_poly.pdbx_strand_id
1 'polypeptide(L)' 'MTIIAFLLVFSLLVFVHELGHFTVAKLTGIRVEEFGLGYPPRLLTIARRGDTEYTINAIPFGGFVRMLGEEDPSHPDS' A
#
# COMPACT_ATOMS: atom_id res chain seq x y z
N MET A 1 11.29 17.34 -18.29
CA MET A 1 9.86 17.48 -17.96
C MET A 1 9.10 16.17 -18.14
N THR A 2 9.29 15.45 -19.26
CA THR A 2 8.58 14.19 -19.58
C THR A 2 8.74 13.09 -18.53
N ILE A 3 9.96 12.84 -18.04
CA ILE A 3 10.20 11.79 -17.03
C ILE A 3 9.50 12.13 -15.70
N ILE A 4 9.56 13.39 -15.27
CA ILE A 4 8.90 13.83 -14.02
C ILE A 4 7.38 13.68 -14.16
N ALA A 5 6.81 14.13 -15.29
CA ALA A 5 5.38 13.98 -15.55
C ALA A 5 4.96 12.50 -15.61
N PHE A 6 5.77 11.65 -16.25
CA PHE A 6 5.55 10.21 -16.29
C PHE A 6 5.51 9.60 -14.88
N LEU A 7 6.51 9.90 -14.05
CA LEU A 7 6.57 9.37 -12.68
C LEU A 7 5.38 9.83 -11.84
N LEU A 8 4.94 11.08 -11.98
CA LEU A 8 3.77 11.60 -11.26
C LEU A 8 2.48 10.89 -11.67
N VAL A 9 2.23 10.74 -12.97
CA VAL A 9 1.04 10.06 -13.49
C VAL A 9 1.06 8.58 -13.12
N PHE A 10 2.22 7.92 -13.24
CA PHE A 10 2.36 6.51 -12.88
C PHE A 10 2.13 6.28 -11.39
N SER A 11 2.73 7.09 -10.51
CA SER A 11 2.49 7.01 -9.06
C SER A 11 1.02 7.21 -8.71
N LEU A 12 0.34 8.17 -9.36
CA LEU A 12 -1.09 8.39 -9.14
C LEU A 12 -1.95 7.20 -9.60
N LEU A 13 -1.63 6.62 -10.77
CA LEU A 13 -2.34 5.46 -11.30
C LEU A 13 -2.22 4.27 -10.34
N VAL A 14 -1.01 3.95 -9.90
CA VAL A 14 -0.76 2.86 -8.95
C VAL A 14 -1.47 3.14 -7.63
N PHE A 15 -1.40 4.36 -7.10
CA PHE A 15 -2.12 4.73 -5.88
C PHE A 15 -3.64 4.48 -5.99
N VAL A 16 -4.26 4.86 -7.10
CA VAL A 16 -5.70 4.62 -7.31
C VAL A 16 -6.00 3.12 -7.47
N HIS A 17 -5.11 2.34 -8.10
CA HIS A 17 -5.24 0.89 -8.20
C HIS A 17 -5.26 0.23 -6.82
N GLU A 18 -4.28 0.55 -5.97
CA GLU A 18 -4.21 0.03 -4.59
C GLU A 18 -5.39 0.48 -3.75
N LEU A 19 -5.86 1.72 -3.92
CA LEU A 19 -7.08 2.20 -3.27
C LEU A 19 -8.30 1.36 -3.68
N GLY A 20 -8.36 0.89 -4.93
CA GLY A 20 -9.37 -0.04 -5.40
C GLY A 20 -9.34 -1.36 -4.63
N HIS A 21 -8.18 -2.00 -4.53
CA HIS A 21 -7.99 -3.23 -3.74
C HIS A 21 -8.38 -3.04 -2.29
N PHE A 22 -7.89 -1.97 -1.66
CA PHE A 22 -8.22 -1.61 -0.29
C PHE A 22 -9.74 -1.47 -0.08
N THR A 23 -10.40 -0.75 -0.98
CA THR A 23 -11.85 -0.51 -0.90
C THR A 23 -12.62 -1.80 -1.03
N VAL A 24 -12.31 -2.64 -2.04
CA VAL A 24 -12.97 -3.93 -2.24
C VAL A 24 -12.71 -4.88 -1.06
N ALA A 25 -11.49 -4.93 -0.54
CA ALA A 25 -11.15 -5.73 0.64
C ALA A 25 -11.99 -5.31 1.87
N LYS A 26 -12.07 -4.00 2.15
CA LYS A 26 -12.90 -3.50 3.26
C LYS A 26 -14.39 -3.77 3.08
N LEU A 27 -14.91 -3.65 1.86
CA LEU A 27 -16.33 -3.90 1.57
C LEU A 27 -16.71 -5.38 1.66
N THR A 28 -15.77 -6.28 1.36
CA THR A 28 -15.97 -7.73 1.41
C THR A 28 -15.65 -8.33 2.79
N GLY A 29 -15.18 -7.52 3.74
CA GLY A 29 -14.83 -7.97 5.09
C GLY A 29 -13.44 -8.60 5.19
N ILE A 30 -12.61 -8.50 4.14
CA ILE A 30 -11.21 -8.92 4.20
C ILE A 30 -10.44 -7.97 5.11
N ARG A 31 -9.70 -8.56 6.06
CA ARG A 31 -8.85 -7.80 6.97
C ARG A 31 -7.63 -7.29 6.22
N VAL A 32 -7.43 -5.98 6.23
CA VAL A 32 -6.25 -5.31 5.68
C VAL A 32 -5.37 -4.90 6.85
N GLU A 33 -4.15 -5.42 6.89
CA GLU A 33 -3.16 -5.12 7.91
C GLU A 33 -2.43 -3.80 7.63
N GLU A 34 -2.11 -3.53 6.37
CA GLU A 34 -1.36 -2.34 5.97
C GLU A 34 -1.84 -1.78 4.62
N PHE A 35 -1.96 -0.46 4.56
CA PHE A 35 -2.09 0.31 3.34
C PHE A 35 -0.87 1.21 3.22
N GLY A 36 0.08 0.84 2.38
CA GLY A 36 1.35 1.51 2.22
C GLY A 36 1.40 2.44 1.02
N LEU A 37 1.81 3.68 1.24
CA LEU A 37 2.24 4.60 0.19
C LEU A 37 3.73 4.40 -0.06
N GLY A 38 4.09 4.11 -1.30
CA GLY A 38 5.43 3.66 -1.67
C GLY A 38 5.72 2.20 -1.30
N TYR A 39 6.91 1.72 -1.68
CA TYR A 39 7.38 0.38 -1.34
C TYR A 39 8.40 0.39 -0.19
N PRO A 40 8.46 -0.71 0.60
CA PRO A 40 9.39 -0.87 1.71
C PRO A 40 10.85 -0.50 1.37
N PRO A 41 11.67 -0.12 2.36
CA PRO A 41 11.39 -0.16 3.81
C PRO A 41 10.41 0.92 4.28
N ARG A 42 9.66 0.59 5.35
CA ARG A 42 8.74 1.53 6.02
C ARG A 42 9.53 2.68 6.64
N LEU A 43 9.12 3.91 6.34
CA LEU A 43 9.68 5.12 6.95
C LEU A 43 8.84 5.59 8.13
N LEU A 44 7.52 5.64 7.96
CA LEU A 44 6.61 6.20 8.96
C LEU A 44 5.23 5.54 8.88
N THR A 45 4.62 5.28 10.04
CA THR A 45 3.19 4.99 10.14
C THR A 45 2.45 6.29 10.41
N ILE A 46 1.63 6.76 9.47
CA ILE A 46 0.94 8.06 9.54
C ILE A 46 -0.41 7.97 10.25
N ALA A 47 -1.05 6.80 10.25
CA ALA A 47 -2.31 6.57 10.94
C ALA A 47 -2.50 5.07 11.20
N ARG A 48 -3.37 4.76 12.17
CA ARG A 48 -3.86 3.40 12.42
C ARG A 48 -5.37 3.46 12.62
N ARG A 49 -6.12 2.69 11.84
CA ARG A 49 -7.59 2.66 11.91
C ARG A 49 -8.08 1.21 11.92
N GLY A 50 -8.59 0.77 13.07
CA GLY A 50 -8.92 -0.63 13.28
C GLY A 50 -7.67 -1.48 13.06
N ASP A 51 -7.77 -2.42 12.12
CA ASP A 51 -6.69 -3.37 11.80
C ASP A 51 -5.71 -2.85 10.76
N THR A 52 -5.95 -1.68 10.15
CA THR A 52 -5.13 -1.15 9.07
C THR A 52 -4.16 -0.09 9.57
N GLU A 53 -2.87 -0.31 9.33
CA GLU A 53 -1.83 0.70 9.42
C GLU A 53 -1.69 1.43 8.08
N TYR A 54 -1.65 2.76 8.11
CA TYR A 54 -1.38 3.58 6.94
C TYR A 54 0.07 4.03 7.02
N THR A 55 0.88 3.68 6.02
CA THR A 55 2.33 3.86 6.08
C THR A 55 2.87 4.65 4.89
N ILE A 56 4.00 5.31 5.10
CA ILE A 56 4.83 5.92 4.06
C ILE A 56 6.14 5.15 4.04
N ASN A 57 6.54 4.72 2.85
CA ASN A 57 7.72 3.89 2.63
C ASN A 57 8.76 4.61 1.75
N ALA A 58 9.99 4.11 1.73
CA ALA A 58 11.14 4.81 1.16
C ALA A 58 11.09 4.98 -0.36
N ILE A 59 10.43 4.07 -1.07
CA ILE A 59 10.38 4.09 -2.55
C ILE A 59 9.05 4.72 -2.99
N PRO A 60 9.04 5.95 -3.53
CA PRO A 60 7.80 6.74 -3.72
C PRO A 60 6.99 6.39 -4.99
N PHE A 61 7.39 5.36 -5.74
CA PHE A 61 6.83 5.03 -7.06
C PHE A 61 5.82 3.87 -7.03
N GLY A 62 4.93 3.87 -6.05
CA GLY A 62 3.86 2.88 -5.96
C GLY A 62 3.18 2.88 -4.60
N GLY A 63 2.64 1.72 -4.25
CA GLY A 63 1.98 1.46 -2.98
C GLY A 63 1.61 -0.02 -2.91
N PHE A 64 1.10 -0.45 -1.78
CA PHE A 64 0.63 -1.82 -1.60
C PHE A 64 -0.50 -1.87 -0.58
N VAL A 65 -1.33 -2.91 -0.68
CA VAL A 65 -2.32 -3.28 0.31
C VAL A 65 -1.97 -4.67 0.81
N ARG A 66 -1.61 -4.79 2.10
CA ARG A 66 -1.32 -6.08 2.73
C ARG A 66 -2.59 -6.63 3.38
N MET A 67 -3.12 -7.70 2.82
CA MET A 67 -4.29 -8.40 3.33
C MET A 67 -3.88 -9.54 4.26
N LEU A 68 -4.73 -9.87 5.22
CA LEU A 68 -4.49 -10.99 6.14
C LEU A 68 -4.38 -12.30 5.33
N GLY A 69 -3.28 -13.02 5.51
CA GLY A 69 -2.98 -14.26 4.80
C GLY A 69 -2.27 -14.06 3.45
N GLU A 70 -1.88 -12.84 3.10
CA GLU A 70 -0.81 -12.65 2.11
C GLU A 70 0.53 -12.93 2.78
N GLU A 71 1.25 -13.93 2.25
CA GLU A 71 2.59 -14.30 2.74
C GLU A 71 3.52 -13.08 2.71
N ASP A 72 4.02 -12.70 3.87
CA ASP A 72 5.13 -11.78 4.02
C ASP A 72 6.43 -12.52 3.64
N PRO A 73 7.17 -12.08 2.61
CA PRO A 73 8.43 -12.72 2.21
C PRO A 73 9.48 -12.71 3.32
N SER A 74 9.35 -11.82 4.32
CA SER A 74 10.21 -11.77 5.50
C SER A 74 9.77 -12.69 6.63
N HIS A 75 8.51 -13.16 6.61
CA HIS A 75 7.92 -14.08 7.58
C HIS A 75 7.14 -15.17 6.82
N PRO A 76 7.82 -16.22 6.33
CA PRO A 76 7.24 -17.22 5.42
C PRO A 76 6.09 -18.08 6.02
N ASP A 77 5.73 -17.86 7.29
CA ASP A 77 4.63 -18.55 7.99
C ASP A 77 3.41 -17.61 8.25
N SER A 78 3.33 -16.47 7.56
CA SER A 78 2.28 -15.44 7.75
C SER A 78 1.02 -15.66 6.92
#